data_AF-A0A7J9WF35-F1
#
_entry.id   AF-A0A7J9WF35-F1
#
_cell.length_a   1.000
_cell.length_b   1.000
_cell.length_c   1.000
_cell.angle_alpha   90.00
_cell.angle_beta   90.00
_cell.angle_gamma   90.00
#
_symmetry.space_group_name_H-M   'P 1'
#
loop_
_entity.id
_entity.type
_entity.pdbx_description
1 polymer ?
#
loop_
_entity_poly.entity_id
_entity_poly.type
_entity_poly.pdbx_seq_one_letter_code
_entity_poly.pdbx_strand_id
1 'polypeptide(L)'
;MSPTPEDQSMGELFGRVTSDLSALVRQEMQLAKVEIKQEVRTAGKAGGLIGGGAFAGYVALLFVSVAVALLIATVLPDGMSETMRHLVGFVIVGVVYGIAAAVLLSKGKRELDQVDPVPQQTVETLKEDVQWAKTRTK
;
A
#
# COMPACT_ATOMS: atom_id res chain seq x y z
N MET A 1 -2.40 19.09 -68.35
CA MET A 1 -1.16 18.48 -67.85
C MET A 1 -1.55 17.59 -66.68
N SER A 2 -1.66 16.29 -66.90
CA SER A 2 -2.07 15.32 -65.88
C SER A 2 -0.88 15.08 -64.94
N PRO A 3 -1.04 15.16 -63.61
CA PRO A 3 0.06 14.88 -62.69
C PRO A 3 0.47 13.41 -62.80
N THR A 4 1.77 13.18 -62.93
CA THR A 4 2.38 11.86 -63.11
C THR A 4 2.31 11.01 -61.83
N PRO A 5 2.21 9.66 -61.94
CA PRO A 5 2.02 8.75 -60.80
C PRO A 5 3.16 8.70 -59.76
N GLU A 6 4.36 9.18 -60.08
CA GLU A 6 5.56 8.94 -59.27
C GLU A 6 5.65 9.82 -58.01
N ASP A 7 5.13 11.06 -58.04
CA ASP A 7 5.13 11.98 -56.89
C ASP A 7 4.09 11.63 -55.81
N GLN A 8 3.12 10.75 -56.14
CA GLN A 8 2.13 10.26 -55.17
C GLN A 8 2.67 9.11 -54.29
N SER A 9 3.77 8.47 -54.69
CA SER A 9 4.26 7.25 -54.05
C SER A 9 4.99 7.49 -52.71
N MET A 10 5.86 8.50 -52.61
CA MET A 10 6.64 8.78 -51.38
C MET A 10 5.78 9.41 -50.28
N GLY A 11 4.84 10.29 -50.67
CA GLY A 11 3.87 10.89 -49.74
C GLY A 11 2.87 9.86 -49.19
N GLU A 12 2.40 8.93 -50.02
CA GLU A 12 1.56 7.81 -49.57
C GLU A 12 2.30 6.87 -48.62
N LEU A 13 3.55 6.53 -48.91
CA LEU A 13 4.35 5.65 -48.05
C LEU A 13 4.60 6.27 -46.67
N PHE A 14 4.93 7.56 -46.62
CA PHE A 14 5.09 8.28 -45.35
C PHE A 14 3.76 8.39 -44.58
N GLY A 15 2.64 8.61 -45.29
CA GLY A 15 1.30 8.58 -44.72
C GLY A 15 0.93 7.22 -44.13
N ARG A 16 1.31 6.13 -44.78
CA ARG A 16 1.10 4.76 -44.28
C ARG A 16 1.95 4.46 -43.04
N VAL A 17 3.24 4.77 -43.05
CA VAL A 17 4.12 4.56 -41.88
C VAL A 17 3.66 5.38 -40.67
N THR A 18 3.26 6.64 -40.87
CA THR A 18 2.73 7.47 -39.77
C THR A 18 1.39 6.99 -39.26
N SER A 19 0.53 6.45 -40.13
CA SER A 19 -0.72 5.79 -39.75
C SER A 19 -0.46 4.51 -38.95
N ASP A 20 0.49 3.67 -39.38
CA ASP A 20 0.85 2.41 -38.72
C ASP A 20 1.47 2.66 -37.34
N LEU A 21 2.35 3.66 -37.22
CA LEU A 21 2.89 4.10 -35.93
C LEU A 21 1.78 4.62 -35.01
N SER A 22 0.84 5.41 -35.55
CA SER A 22 -0.32 5.88 -34.78
C SER A 22 -1.21 4.73 -34.33
N ALA A 23 -1.36 3.68 -35.14
CA ALA A 23 -2.09 2.47 -34.80
C ALA A 23 -1.37 1.68 -33.70
N LEU A 24 -0.06 1.54 -33.79
CA LEU A 24 0.77 0.86 -32.80
C LEU A 24 0.68 1.54 -31.42
N VAL A 25 0.85 2.87 -31.37
CA VAL A 25 0.74 3.64 -30.12
C VAL A 25 -0.64 3.47 -29.48
N ARG A 26 -1.71 3.44 -30.28
CA ARG A 26 -3.07 3.18 -29.79
C ARG A 26 -3.22 1.76 -29.24
N GLN A 27 -2.61 0.77 -29.90
CA GLN A 27 -2.63 -0.62 -29.46
C GLN A 27 -1.86 -0.80 -28.15
N GLU A 28 -0.65 -0.25 -28.02
CA GLU A 28 0.13 -0.27 -26.79
C GLU A 28 -0.63 0.38 -25.63
N MET A 29 -1.28 1.52 -25.89
CA MET A 29 -2.13 2.15 -24.88
C MET A 29 -3.37 1.31 -24.52
N GLN A 30 -3.95 0.57 -25.47
CA GLN A 30 -5.04 -0.35 -25.17
C GLN A 30 -4.56 -1.56 -24.36
N LEU A 31 -3.40 -2.11 -24.70
CA LEU A 31 -2.78 -3.22 -23.97
C LEU A 31 -2.44 -2.80 -22.54
N ALA A 32 -1.74 -1.68 -22.36
CA ALA A 32 -1.41 -1.12 -21.06
C ALA A 32 -2.67 -0.89 -20.20
N LYS A 33 -3.77 -0.41 -20.79
CA LYS A 33 -5.05 -0.27 -20.08
C LYS A 33 -5.61 -1.61 -19.61
N VAL A 34 -5.51 -2.66 -20.42
CA VAL A 34 -5.98 -4.01 -20.05
C VAL A 34 -5.12 -4.57 -18.92
N GLU A 35 -3.80 -4.47 -19.03
CA GLU A 35 -2.85 -4.96 -18.04
C GLU A 35 -3.03 -4.24 -16.70
N ILE A 36 -3.04 -2.90 -16.69
CA ILE A 36 -3.31 -2.11 -15.48
C ILE A 36 -4.65 -2.48 -14.86
N LYS A 37 -5.71 -2.66 -15.65
CA LYS A 37 -7.02 -3.05 -15.12
C LYS A 37 -6.99 -4.43 -14.46
N GLN A 38 -6.25 -5.37 -15.04
CA GLN A 38 -6.09 -6.71 -14.50
C GLN A 38 -5.27 -6.70 -13.21
N GLU A 39 -4.18 -5.94 -13.18
CA GLU A 39 -3.37 -5.73 -11.98
C GLU A 39 -4.18 -5.08 -10.87
N VAL A 40 -4.88 -3.97 -11.14
CA VAL A 40 -5.73 -3.27 -10.17
C VAL A 40 -6.82 -4.19 -9.62
N ARG A 41 -7.46 -5.01 -10.47
CA ARG A 41 -8.47 -5.97 -10.02
C ARG A 41 -7.86 -7.03 -9.11
N THR A 42 -6.68 -7.53 -9.45
CA THR A 42 -5.99 -8.56 -8.68
C THR A 42 -5.52 -8.01 -7.34
N ALA A 43 -4.86 -6.85 -7.36
CA ALA A 43 -4.44 -6.12 -6.17
C ALA A 43 -5.64 -5.73 -5.30
N GLY A 44 -6.74 -5.27 -5.89
CA GLY A 44 -7.97 -4.93 -5.18
C GLY A 44 -8.61 -6.15 -4.51
N LYS A 45 -8.65 -7.31 -5.19
CA LYS A 45 -9.13 -8.56 -4.60
C LYS A 45 -8.21 -9.03 -3.46
N ALA A 46 -6.90 -9.00 -3.66
CA ALA A 46 -5.93 -9.38 -2.63
C ALA A 46 -6.02 -8.46 -1.41
N GLY A 47 -6.07 -7.14 -1.63
CA GLY A 47 -6.27 -6.15 -0.58
C GLY A 47 -7.59 -6.33 0.16
N GLY A 48 -8.68 -6.62 -0.56
CA GLY A 48 -9.98 -6.92 0.04
C GLY A 48 -9.97 -8.20 0.89
N LEU A 49 -9.31 -9.27 0.44
CA LEU A 49 -9.16 -10.51 1.20
C LEU A 49 -8.29 -10.32 2.45
N ILE A 50 -7.16 -9.62 2.32
CA ILE A 50 -6.27 -9.31 3.46
C ILE A 50 -6.99 -8.41 4.46
N GLY A 51 -7.66 -7.36 3.99
CA GLY A 51 -8.42 -6.44 4.85
C GLY A 51 -9.58 -7.14 5.56
N GLY A 52 -10.36 -7.93 4.82
CA GLY A 52 -11.45 -8.74 5.38
C GLY A 52 -10.96 -9.78 6.38
N GLY A 53 -9.85 -10.46 6.07
CA GLY A 53 -9.20 -11.42 6.96
C GLY A 53 -8.66 -10.76 8.23
N ALA A 54 -8.02 -9.60 8.13
CA ALA A 54 -7.55 -8.82 9.28
C ALA A 54 -8.71 -8.38 10.17
N PHE A 55 -9.82 -7.90 9.58
CA PHE A 55 -11.02 -7.54 10.33
C PHE A 55 -11.66 -8.74 11.03
N ALA A 56 -11.86 -9.85 10.30
CA ALA A 56 -12.40 -11.08 10.87
C ALA A 56 -11.51 -11.63 11.98
N GLY A 57 -10.19 -11.60 11.79
CA GLY A 57 -9.21 -11.98 12.80
C GLY A 57 -9.26 -11.08 14.05
N TYR A 58 -9.41 -9.76 13.86
CA TYR A 58 -9.59 -8.83 14.97
C TYR A 58 -10.88 -9.12 15.76
N VAL A 59 -12.00 -9.33 15.08
CA VAL A 59 -13.28 -9.70 15.72
C VAL A 59 -13.16 -11.04 16.47
N ALA A 60 -12.54 -12.05 15.86
CA ALA A 60 -12.29 -13.33 16.50
C ALA A 60 -11.41 -13.17 17.75
N LEU A 61 -10.37 -12.33 17.68
CA LEU A 61 -9.51 -12.01 18.82
C LEU A 61 -10.30 -11.35 19.96
N LEU A 62 -11.27 -10.48 19.67
CA LEU A 62 -12.14 -9.90 20.69
C LEU A 62 -12.97 -10.97 21.41
N PHE A 63 -13.59 -11.90 20.66
CA PHE A 63 -14.35 -13.00 21.26
C PHE A 63 -13.47 -13.93 22.09
N VAL A 64 -12.28 -14.27 21.60
CA VAL A 64 -11.30 -15.05 22.37
C VAL A 64 -10.90 -14.31 23.65
N SER A 65 -10.73 -13.00 23.59
CA SER A 65 -10.40 -12.18 24.76
C SER A 65 -11.48 -12.23 25.84
N VAL A 66 -12.75 -12.14 25.42
CA VAL A 66 -13.89 -12.31 26.34
C VAL A 66 -13.90 -13.72 26.91
N ALA A 67 -13.73 -14.75 26.08
CA ALA A 67 -13.70 -16.14 26.54
C ALA A 67 -12.58 -16.38 27.56
N VAL A 68 -11.39 -15.84 27.33
CA VAL A 68 -10.25 -15.93 28.26
C VAL A 68 -10.56 -15.17 29.56
N ALA A 69 -11.15 -13.98 29.50
CA ALA A 69 -11.53 -13.24 30.70
C ALA A 69 -12.54 -14.02 31.56
N LEU A 70 -13.54 -14.63 30.92
CA LEU A 70 -14.52 -15.49 31.62
C LEU A 70 -13.87 -16.75 32.17
N LEU A 71 -12.95 -17.38 31.43
CA LEU A 71 -12.20 -18.55 31.90
C LEU A 71 -11.32 -18.20 33.12
N ILE A 72 -10.70 -17.02 33.14
CA ILE A 72 -9.95 -16.56 34.32
C ILE A 72 -10.89 -16.39 35.51
N ALA A 73 -12.12 -15.90 35.30
CA ALA A 73 -13.07 -15.72 36.38
C ALA A 73 -13.41 -17.05 37.10
N THR A 74 -13.44 -18.19 36.39
CA THR A 74 -13.80 -19.50 36.98
C THR A 74 -12.73 -20.06 37.91
N VAL A 75 -11.46 -19.66 37.78
CA VAL A 75 -10.36 -20.14 38.62
C VAL A 75 -10.07 -19.23 39.82
N LEU A 76 -10.75 -18.09 39.93
CA LEU A 76 -10.62 -17.18 41.09
C LEU A 76 -11.31 -17.74 42.35
N PRO A 77 -10.85 -17.35 43.55
CA PRO A 77 -11.39 -17.87 44.81
C PRO A 77 -12.88 -17.60 45.02
N ASP A 78 -13.60 -18.57 45.58
CA ASP A 78 -15.06 -18.51 45.82
C ASP A 78 -15.49 -17.49 46.89
N GLY A 79 -14.53 -16.88 47.60
CA GLY A 79 -14.80 -15.80 48.56
C GLY A 79 -15.16 -14.46 47.91
N MET A 80 -15.08 -14.35 46.57
CA MET A 80 -15.46 -13.15 45.82
C MET A 80 -16.86 -13.27 45.23
N SER A 81 -17.58 -12.15 45.18
CA SER A 81 -18.81 -12.07 44.38
C SER A 81 -18.52 -12.41 42.91
N GLU A 82 -19.45 -13.11 42.24
CA GLU A 82 -19.39 -13.44 40.82
C GLU A 82 -19.09 -12.20 39.94
N THR A 83 -19.70 -11.06 40.25
CA THR A 83 -19.44 -9.81 39.52
C THR A 83 -17.97 -9.38 39.64
N MET A 84 -17.38 -9.54 40.83
CA MET A 84 -15.98 -9.19 41.06
C MET A 84 -15.02 -10.11 40.31
N ARG A 85 -15.31 -11.42 40.28
CA ARG A 85 -14.50 -12.41 39.54
C ARG A 85 -14.43 -12.07 38.05
N HIS A 86 -15.58 -11.74 37.44
CA HIS A 86 -15.63 -11.31 36.04
C HIS A 86 -14.81 -10.03 35.81
N LEU A 87 -15.00 -9.00 36.65
CA LEU A 87 -14.26 -7.75 36.54
C LEU A 87 -12.74 -7.97 36.59
N VAL A 88 -12.26 -8.79 37.52
CA VAL A 88 -10.83 -9.13 37.62
C VAL A 88 -10.34 -9.85 36.35
N GLY A 89 -11.10 -10.80 35.82
CA GLY A 89 -10.78 -11.48 34.56
C GLY A 89 -10.62 -10.52 33.38
N PHE A 90 -11.57 -9.59 33.21
CA PHE A 90 -11.51 -8.56 32.16
C PHE A 90 -10.35 -7.58 32.36
N VAL A 91 -10.08 -7.18 33.61
CA VAL A 91 -8.94 -6.29 33.93
C VAL A 91 -7.61 -6.97 33.60
N ILE A 92 -7.43 -8.25 33.93
CA ILE A 92 -6.20 -9.00 33.60
C ILE A 92 -5.96 -9.01 32.09
N VAL A 93 -6.98 -9.38 31.30
CA VAL A 93 -6.88 -9.37 29.84
C VAL A 93 -6.62 -7.96 29.31
N GLY A 94 -7.29 -6.94 29.87
CA GLY A 94 -7.07 -5.53 29.54
C GLY A 94 -5.65 -5.06 29.81
N VAL A 95 -5.04 -5.47 30.93
CA VAL A 95 -3.65 -5.18 31.28
C VAL A 95 -2.69 -5.84 30.28
N VAL A 96 -2.94 -7.09 29.88
CA VAL A 96 -2.14 -7.77 28.86
C VAL A 96 -2.15 -6.99 27.54
N TYR A 97 -3.32 -6.56 27.07
CA TYR A 97 -3.41 -5.71 25.88
C TYR A 97 -2.78 -4.33 26.08
N GLY A 98 -2.91 -3.74 27.26
CA GLY A 98 -2.28 -2.47 27.60
C GLY A 98 -0.75 -2.54 27.53
N ILE A 99 -0.15 -3.62 28.04
CA ILE A 99 1.29 -3.88 27.94
C ILE A 99 1.69 -4.07 26.47
N ALA A 100 0.96 -4.90 25.73
CA ALA A 100 1.22 -5.11 24.30
C ALA A 100 1.16 -3.79 23.51
N ALA A 101 0.14 -2.95 23.76
CA ALA A 101 0.00 -1.65 23.14
C ALA A 101 1.16 -0.71 23.51
N ALA A 102 1.54 -0.65 24.78
CA ALA A 102 2.67 0.16 25.24
C ALA A 102 3.98 -0.24 24.54
N VAL A 103 4.25 -1.54 24.40
CA VAL A 103 5.43 -2.06 23.70
C VAL A 103 5.39 -1.70 22.21
N LEU A 104 4.27 -1.97 21.53
CA LEU A 104 4.13 -1.71 20.09
C LEU A 104 4.24 -0.23 19.77
N LEU A 105 3.56 0.65 20.52
CA LEU A 105 3.65 2.10 20.35
C LEU A 105 5.05 2.62 20.62
N SER A 106 5.72 2.09 21.65
CA SER A 106 7.11 2.48 21.97
C SER A 106 8.07 2.08 20.86
N LYS A 107 7.94 0.87 20.31
CA LYS A 107 8.76 0.42 19.17
C LYS A 107 8.45 1.24 17.92
N GLY A 108 7.18 1.41 17.57
CA GLY A 108 6.77 2.18 16.39
C GLY A 108 7.28 3.62 16.44
N LYS A 109 7.22 4.27 17.61
CA LYS A 109 7.80 5.60 17.80
C LYS A 109 9.31 5.62 17.54
N ARG A 110 10.06 4.65 18.09
CA ARG A 110 11.51 4.55 17.87
C ARG A 110 11.89 4.30 16.41
N GLU A 111 11.11 3.50 15.69
CA GLU A 111 11.33 3.28 14.25
C GLU A 111 11.04 4.56 13.46
N LEU A 112 9.95 5.26 13.77
CA LEU A 112 9.64 6.55 13.14
C LEU A 112 10.70 7.61 13.40
N ASP A 113 11.27 7.65 14.61
CA ASP A 113 12.33 8.59 14.97
C ASP A 113 13.64 8.31 14.19
N GLN A 114 13.80 7.11 13.62
CA GLN A 114 14.95 6.72 12.79
C GLN A 114 14.74 6.93 11.29
N VAL A 115 13.51 7.21 10.85
CA VAL A 115 13.22 7.49 9.45
C VAL A 115 13.65 8.93 9.17
N ASP A 116 14.67 9.12 8.32
CA ASP A 116 14.97 10.43 7.76
C ASP A 116 13.95 10.73 6.64
N PRO A 117 13.02 11.69 6.82
CA PRO A 117 12.01 12.00 5.83
C PRO A 117 12.61 12.63 4.56
N VAL A 118 13.85 13.12 4.64
CA VAL A 118 14.55 13.71 3.50
C VAL A 118 15.53 12.67 2.94
N PRO A 119 15.35 12.21 1.70
CA PRO A 119 16.33 11.33 1.06
C PRO A 119 17.59 12.14 0.74
N GLN A 120 18.54 12.18 1.68
CA GLN A 120 19.74 13.01 1.63
C GLN A 120 20.52 12.81 0.32
N GLN A 121 20.68 11.56 -0.12
CA GLN A 121 21.37 11.23 -1.38
C GLN A 121 20.67 11.84 -2.60
N THR A 122 19.34 11.74 -2.69
CA THR A 122 18.57 12.34 -3.78
C THR A 122 18.68 13.86 -3.77
N VAL A 123 18.66 14.47 -2.59
CA VAL A 123 18.82 15.92 -2.45
C VAL A 123 20.23 16.36 -2.85
N GLU A 124 21.25 15.57 -2.56
CA GLU A 124 22.64 15.85 -2.92
C GLU A 124 22.85 15.75 -4.43
N THR A 125 22.36 14.69 -5.07
CA THR A 125 22.40 14.54 -6.55
C THR A 125 21.67 15.69 -7.24
N LEU A 126 20.49 16.09 -6.76
CA LEU A 126 19.76 17.23 -7.33
C LEU A 126 20.53 18.56 -7.15
N LYS A 127 21.26 18.74 -6.04
CA LYS A 127 22.13 19.91 -5.85
C LYS A 127 23.28 19.90 -6.87
N GLU A 128 23.93 18.76 -7.08
CA GLU A 128 25.00 18.60 -8.07
C GLU A 128 24.51 18.90 -9.49
N ASP A 129 23.36 18.36 -9.89
CA ASP A 129 22.75 18.60 -11.20
C ASP A 129 22.45 20.09 -11.42
N VAL A 130 21.91 20.76 -10.39
CA VAL A 130 21.64 22.21 -10.44
C VAL A 130 22.94 23.02 -10.54
N GLN A 131 24.01 22.62 -9.84
CA GLN A 131 25.32 23.27 -9.96
C GLN A 131 25.92 23.07 -11.36
N TRP A 132 25.84 21.85 -11.91
CA TRP A 132 26.28 21.54 -13.27
C TRP A 132 25.55 22.39 -14.32
N ALA A 133 24.22 22.56 -14.18
CA ALA A 133 23.42 23.38 -15.08
C ALA A 133 23.78 24.88 -15.01
N LYS A 134 24.11 25.41 -13.82
CA LYS A 134 24.52 26.81 -13.61
C LYS A 134 25.92 27.12 -14.15
N THR A 135 26.86 26.18 -14.07
CA THR A 135 28.22 26.38 -14.60
C THR A 135 28.24 26.34 -16.13
N ARG A 136 27.29 25.67 -16.77
CA ARG A 136 27.21 25.56 -18.24
C ARG A 136 26.60 26.79 -18.94
N THR A 137 26.00 27.71 -18.19
CA THR A 137 25.32 28.91 -18.69
C THR A 137 26.12 30.21 -18.47
N LYS A 138 27.36 30.13 -17.96
CA LYS A 138 28.37 31.20 -17.97
C LYS A 138 29.46 30.89 -18.97
#